data_AF-A0A2W4JEL9-F1
#
_entry.id   AF-A0A2W4JEL9-F1
#
_cell.length_a   1.000
_cell.length_b   1.000
_cell.length_c   1.000
_cell.angle_alpha   90.00
_cell.angle_beta   90.00
_cell.angle_gamma   90.00
#
_symmetry.space_group_name_H-M   'P 1'
#
loop_
_entity.id
_entity.type
_entity.pdbx_description
1 polymer ?
#
loop_
_entity_poly.entity_id
_entity_poly.type
_entity_poly.pdbx_seq_one_letter_code
_entity_poly.pdbx_strand_id
1 'polypeptide(L)'
;MTNLAAKIPLPVQAAAMRGVFRLPAMLKRLIAGKPVTRDGQTLALDAQLLVKLTAASGINLTSNSVAESRAGMEINVDLLPSPPLDVTSRDLRMSTPDGELPARLYTPRDYAEPGPLLVYFHGGGWVLGSVR
;
A
#
# COMPACT_ATOMS: atom_id res chain seq x y z
N MET A 1 0.90 -26.31 -6.48
CA MET A 1 2.09 -26.21 -5.61
C MET A 1 1.79 -25.18 -4.54
N THR A 2 1.67 -25.61 -3.29
CA THR A 2 1.28 -24.75 -2.16
C THR A 2 2.36 -23.72 -1.93
N ASN A 3 2.03 -22.44 -2.13
CA ASN A 3 2.98 -21.34 -2.07
C ASN A 3 3.57 -21.24 -0.65
N LEU A 4 4.89 -21.35 -0.52
CA LEU A 4 5.59 -21.32 0.77
C LEU A 4 5.32 -20.01 1.52
N ALA A 5 5.06 -18.92 0.79
CA ALA A 5 4.67 -17.62 1.34
C ALA A 5 3.32 -17.65 2.08
N ALA A 6 2.37 -18.51 1.66
CA ALA A 6 1.04 -18.60 2.27
C ALA A 6 1.04 -19.20 3.69
N LYS A 7 2.17 -19.79 4.13
CA LYS A 7 2.34 -20.34 5.48
C LYS A 7 2.98 -19.35 6.46
N ILE A 8 3.46 -18.20 5.98
CA ILE A 8 4.12 -17.20 6.81
C ILE A 8 3.06 -16.20 7.32
N PRO A 9 3.00 -15.89 8.63
CA PRO A 9 2.06 -14.88 9.13
C PRO A 9 2.27 -13.51 8.48
N LEU A 10 1.17 -12.80 8.15
CA LEU A 10 1.22 -11.47 7.51
C LEU A 10 2.13 -10.46 8.20
N PRO A 11 2.18 -10.35 9.55
CA PRO A 11 3.10 -9.42 10.22
C PRO A 11 4.57 -9.73 9.94
N VAL A 12 4.92 -11.01 9.81
CA VAL A 12 6.27 -11.47 9.48
C VAL A 12 6.59 -11.14 8.03
N GLN A 13 5.64 -11.34 7.11
CA GLN A 13 5.79 -10.93 5.71
C GLN A 13 6.02 -9.41 5.59
N ALA A 14 5.20 -8.62 6.29
CA ALA A 14 5.32 -7.17 6.32
C ALA A 14 6.68 -6.71 6.90
N ALA A 15 7.12 -7.32 8.00
CA ALA A 15 8.44 -7.02 8.59
C ALA A 15 9.59 -7.37 7.63
N ALA A 16 9.50 -8.52 6.93
CA ALA A 16 10.47 -8.91 5.92
C ALA A 16 10.50 -7.92 4.75
N MET A 17 9.33 -7.53 4.22
CA MET A 17 9.23 -6.49 3.18
C MET A 17 9.87 -5.18 3.63
N ARG A 18 9.53 -4.68 4.82
CA ARG A 18 10.13 -3.47 5.40
C ARG A 18 11.66 -3.58 5.50
N GLY A 19 12.18 -4.74 5.92
CA GLY A 19 13.60 -5.00 5.98
C GLY A 19 14.28 -4.91 4.62
N VAL A 20 13.69 -5.53 3.60
CA VAL A 20 14.21 -5.52 2.23
C VAL A 20 14.28 -4.10 1.65
N PHE A 21 13.26 -3.27 1.87
CA PHE A 21 13.26 -1.87 1.39
C PHE A 21 14.25 -0.95 2.13
N ARG A 22 14.76 -1.37 3.30
CA ARG A 22 15.79 -0.65 4.05
C ARG A 22 17.23 -1.01 3.64
N LEU A 23 17.42 -2.04 2.83
CA LEU A 23 18.76 -2.45 2.40
C LEU A 23 19.47 -1.34 1.60
N PRO A 24 20.81 -1.27 1.63
CA PRO A 24 21.57 -0.43 0.71
C PRO A 24 21.24 -0.74 -0.76
N ALA A 25 21.32 0.27 -1.62
CA ALA A 25 20.96 0.16 -3.04
C ALA A 25 21.68 -1.00 -3.76
N MET A 26 22.92 -1.31 -3.39
CA MET A 26 23.68 -2.43 -3.95
C MET A 26 23.03 -3.79 -3.65
N LEU A 27 22.54 -4.00 -2.43
CA LEU A 27 21.87 -5.24 -2.04
C LEU A 27 20.46 -5.33 -2.66
N LYS A 28 19.73 -4.21 -2.70
CA LYS A 28 18.46 -4.13 -3.44
C LYS A 28 18.67 -4.49 -4.91
N ARG A 29 19.75 -4.01 -5.53
CA ARG A 29 20.10 -4.29 -6.93
C ARG A 29 20.41 -5.77 -7.17
N LEU A 30 21.07 -6.44 -6.23
CA LEU A 30 21.31 -7.88 -6.30
C LEU A 30 19.98 -8.66 -6.37
N ILE A 31 18.99 -8.25 -5.57
CA ILE A 31 17.66 -8.86 -5.57
C ILE A 31 16.89 -8.47 -6.83
N ALA A 32 16.78 -7.17 -7.15
CA ALA A 32 16.00 -6.66 -8.28
C ALA A 32 16.54 -7.12 -9.64
N GLY A 33 17.85 -7.33 -9.76
CA GLY A 33 18.54 -7.68 -10.99
C GLY A 33 18.89 -6.46 -11.85
N LYS A 34 19.22 -6.72 -13.13
CA LYS A 34 19.63 -5.70 -14.10
C LYS A 34 18.54 -4.60 -14.23
N PRO A 35 18.91 -3.31 -14.34
CA PRO A 35 17.93 -2.23 -14.54
C PRO A 35 17.01 -2.50 -15.73
N VAL A 36 15.70 -2.34 -15.54
CA VAL A 36 14.73 -2.42 -16.62
C VAL A 36 14.58 -1.04 -17.24
N THR A 37 14.91 -0.91 -18.53
CA THR A 37 14.74 0.31 -19.31
C THR A 37 13.80 0.03 -20.48
N ARG A 38 12.81 0.89 -20.69
CA ARG A 38 11.92 0.88 -21.86
C ARG A 38 11.70 2.31 -22.32
N ASP A 39 11.81 2.54 -23.63
CA ASP A 39 11.59 3.86 -24.24
C ASP A 39 12.44 4.98 -23.60
N GLY A 40 13.69 4.65 -23.25
CA GLY A 40 14.62 5.58 -22.57
C GLY A 40 14.37 5.76 -21.07
N GLN A 41 13.28 5.23 -20.52
CA GLN A 41 12.93 5.37 -19.11
C GLN A 41 13.38 4.15 -18.30
N THR A 42 14.13 4.40 -17.22
CA THR A 42 14.58 3.36 -16.30
C THR A 42 13.64 3.25 -15.11
N LEU A 43 13.16 2.03 -14.82
CA LEU A 43 12.31 1.79 -13.66
C LEU A 43 13.07 2.06 -12.36
N ALA A 44 12.44 2.80 -11.45
CA ALA A 44 12.99 3.06 -10.12
C ALA A 44 13.33 1.74 -9.42
N LEU A 45 14.49 1.68 -8.75
CA LEU A 45 14.98 0.44 -8.13
C LEU A 45 13.97 -0.17 -7.15
N ASP A 46 13.35 0.65 -6.30
CA ASP A 46 12.36 0.16 -5.33
C ASP A 46 11.08 -0.34 -6.01
N ALA A 47 10.65 0.28 -7.11
CA ALA A 47 9.52 -0.20 -7.90
C ALA A 47 9.84 -1.53 -8.59
N GLN A 48 11.03 -1.67 -9.18
CA GLN A 48 11.49 -2.92 -9.79
C GLN A 48 11.60 -4.04 -8.75
N LEU A 49 12.12 -3.71 -7.56
CA LEU A 49 12.21 -4.64 -6.43
C LEU A 49 10.83 -5.10 -5.98
N LEU A 50 9.88 -4.17 -5.81
CA LEU A 50 8.50 -4.48 -5.43
C LEU A 50 7.86 -5.45 -6.43
N VAL A 51 7.93 -5.14 -7.73
CA VAL A 51 7.36 -5.99 -8.79
C VAL A 51 7.98 -7.39 -8.78
N LYS A 52 9.28 -7.50 -8.53
CA LYS A 52 9.96 -8.81 -8.47
C LYS A 52 9.52 -9.62 -7.25
N LEU A 53 9.35 -8.97 -6.09
CA LEU A 53 8.89 -9.63 -4.87
C LEU A 53 7.42 -10.06 -4.97
N THR A 54 6.54 -9.25 -5.56
CA THR A 54 5.13 -9.62 -5.76
C THR A 54 4.99 -10.79 -6.73
N ALA A 55 5.75 -10.79 -7.83
CA ALA A 55 5.79 -11.90 -8.78
C ALA A 55 6.27 -13.21 -8.13
N ALA A 56 7.28 -13.15 -7.25
CA ALA A 56 7.82 -14.33 -6.59
C ALA A 56 6.95 -14.85 -5.42
N SER A 57 6.19 -13.97 -4.76
CA SER A 57 5.33 -14.31 -3.62
C SER A 57 3.95 -14.78 -4.03
N GLY A 58 3.59 -14.73 -5.32
CA GLY A 58 2.25 -15.08 -5.79
C GLY A 58 1.15 -14.16 -5.26
N ILE A 59 1.52 -12.96 -4.78
CA ILE A 59 0.56 -11.92 -4.43
C ILE A 59 -0.15 -11.53 -5.71
N ASN A 60 -1.44 -11.83 -5.77
CA ASN A 60 -2.28 -11.47 -6.90
C ASN A 60 -3.09 -10.23 -6.54
N LEU A 61 -2.94 -9.18 -7.34
CA LEU A 61 -3.68 -7.92 -7.14
C LEU A 61 -5.13 -8.01 -7.61
N THR A 62 -5.45 -9.08 -8.36
CA THR A 62 -6.77 -9.37 -8.89
C THR A 62 -7.10 -10.84 -8.64
N SER A 63 -8.37 -11.13 -8.38
CA SER A 63 -8.88 -12.49 -8.20
C SER A 63 -10.05 -12.76 -9.15
N ASN A 64 -10.67 -13.93 -9.01
CA ASN A 64 -11.80 -14.34 -9.85
C ASN A 64 -13.10 -13.58 -9.53
N SER A 65 -13.13 -12.76 -8.47
CA SER A 65 -14.31 -11.98 -8.08
C SER A 65 -13.96 -10.62 -7.48
N VAL A 66 -14.89 -9.67 -7.57
CA VAL A 66 -14.75 -8.33 -6.97
C VAL A 66 -14.62 -8.41 -5.45
N ALA A 67 -15.40 -9.27 -4.79
CA ALA A 67 -15.39 -9.42 -3.34
C ALA A 67 -14.03 -9.91 -2.82
N GLU A 68 -13.47 -10.93 -3.46
CA GLU A 68 -12.12 -11.42 -3.12
C GLU A 68 -11.04 -10.39 -3.43
N SER A 69 -11.16 -9.65 -4.54
CA SER A 69 -10.19 -8.59 -4.89
C SER A 69 -10.21 -7.46 -3.86
N ARG A 70 -11.39 -7.08 -3.35
CA ARG A 70 -11.53 -6.11 -2.25
C ARG A 70 -10.87 -6.63 -0.98
N ALA A 71 -11.20 -7.85 -0.55
CA ALA A 71 -10.62 -8.45 0.65
C ALA A 71 -9.09 -8.61 0.54
N GLY A 72 -8.60 -9.03 -0.62
CA GLY A 72 -7.18 -9.14 -0.91
C GLY A 72 -6.46 -7.79 -0.86
N MET A 73 -7.08 -6.72 -1.37
CA MET A 73 -6.49 -5.37 -1.28
C MET A 73 -6.33 -4.92 0.17
N GLU A 74 -7.36 -5.09 1.01
CA GLU A 74 -7.29 -4.71 2.44
C GLU A 74 -6.12 -5.41 3.14
N ILE A 75 -5.90 -6.70 2.86
CA ILE A 75 -4.79 -7.47 3.43
C ILE A 75 -3.43 -7.00 2.89
N ASN A 76 -3.35 -6.71 1.59
CA ASN A 76 -2.08 -6.39 0.93
C ASN A 76 -1.55 -4.98 1.27
N VAL A 77 -2.43 -4.03 1.62
CA VAL A 77 -2.00 -2.68 2.05
C VAL A 77 -1.11 -2.75 3.29
N ASP A 78 -1.40 -3.65 4.22
CA ASP A 78 -0.62 -3.83 5.46
C ASP A 78 0.80 -4.39 5.24
N LEU A 79 1.08 -4.95 4.06
CA LEU A 79 2.40 -5.45 3.71
C LEU A 79 3.38 -4.33 3.34
N LEU A 80 2.85 -3.17 2.94
CA LEU A 80 3.69 -2.04 2.54
C LEU A 80 4.18 -1.25 3.76
N PRO A 81 5.44 -0.78 3.75
CA PRO A 81 5.92 0.15 4.77
C PRO A 81 5.08 1.42 4.74
N SER A 82 4.45 1.76 5.86
CA SER A 82 3.91 3.10 6.10
C SER A 82 4.87 3.85 7.02
N PRO A 83 5.40 5.01 6.62
CA PRO A 83 6.25 5.81 7.50
C PRO A 83 5.44 6.34 8.68
N PRO A 84 6.06 6.55 9.86
CA PRO A 84 5.39 7.26 10.94
C PRO A 84 5.03 8.66 10.46
N LEU A 85 3.77 9.04 10.62
CA LEU A 85 3.26 10.38 10.31
C LEU A 85 3.06 11.14 11.62
N ASP A 86 3.55 12.38 11.69
CA ASP A 86 3.32 13.26 12.84
C ASP A 86 1.96 13.97 12.71
N VAL A 87 0.91 13.17 12.78
CA VAL A 87 -0.49 13.60 12.64
C VAL A 87 -1.35 12.96 13.73
N THR A 88 -2.39 13.66 14.14
CA THR A 88 -3.51 13.04 14.88
C THR A 88 -4.59 12.63 13.88
N SER A 89 -5.24 11.49 14.11
CA SER A 89 -6.32 11.01 13.25
C SER A 89 -7.59 10.72 14.03
N ARG A 90 -8.75 11.07 13.47
CA ARG A 90 -10.06 10.65 14.00
C ARG A 90 -11.00 10.23 12.87
N ASP A 91 -11.78 9.20 13.15
CA ASP A 91 -12.82 8.74 12.23
C ASP A 91 -14.01 9.71 12.26
N LEU A 92 -14.60 9.91 11.09
CA LEU A 92 -15.76 10.73 10.83
C LEU A 92 -16.85 9.90 10.17
N ARG A 93 -18.10 10.28 10.42
CA ARG A 93 -19.25 9.83 9.66
C ARG A 93 -19.96 11.06 9.12
N MET A 94 -20.02 11.19 7.80
CA MET A 94 -20.64 12.31 7.12
C MET A 94 -22.02 11.90 6.65
N SER A 95 -23.05 12.65 7.05
CA SER A 95 -24.40 12.44 6.55
C SER A 95 -24.48 12.79 5.07
N THR A 96 -25.04 11.89 4.27
CA THR A 96 -25.32 12.06 2.85
C THR A 96 -26.79 11.73 2.58
N PRO A 97 -27.36 12.13 1.43
CA PRO A 97 -28.74 11.74 1.06
C PRO A 97 -28.97 10.23 1.05
N ASP A 98 -27.93 9.45 0.78
CA ASP A 98 -27.98 7.99 0.64
C ASP A 98 -27.52 7.23 1.90
N GLY A 99 -27.20 7.93 3.00
CA GLY A 99 -26.80 7.32 4.27
C GLY A 99 -25.60 8.01 4.93
N GLU A 100 -24.74 7.22 5.57
CA GLU A 100 -23.50 7.72 6.17
C GLU A 100 -22.29 7.34 5.33
N LEU A 101 -21.42 8.32 5.05
CA LEU A 101 -20.14 8.11 4.39
C LEU A 101 -19.01 8.14 5.43
N PRO A 102 -18.28 7.03 5.65
CA PRO A 102 -17.11 7.04 6.53
C PRO A 102 -15.98 7.87 5.92
N ALA A 103 -15.29 8.62 6.76
CA ALA A 103 -14.08 9.37 6.41
C ALA A 103 -13.11 9.37 7.60
N ARG A 104 -11.86 9.79 7.37
CA ARG A 104 -10.86 9.97 8.42
C ARG A 104 -10.22 11.34 8.26
N LEU A 105 -10.25 12.13 9.34
CA LEU A 105 -9.56 13.41 9.41
C LEU A 105 -8.16 13.20 9.94
N TYR A 106 -7.16 13.66 9.19
CA TYR A 106 -5.77 13.72 9.63
C TYR A 106 -5.41 15.19 9.88
N THR A 107 -4.91 15.48 11.08
CA THR A 107 -4.53 16.83 11.49
C THR A 107 -3.04 16.85 11.82
N PRO A 108 -2.20 17.61 11.10
CA PRO A 108 -0.80 17.80 11.45
C PRO A 108 -0.66 18.36 12.87
N ARG A 109 0.40 17.96 13.59
CA ARG A 109 0.60 18.36 15.00
C ARG A 109 0.63 19.88 15.22
N ASP A 110 1.29 20.61 14.32
CA ASP A 110 1.48 22.06 14.42
C ASP A 110 0.45 22.84 13.58
N TYR A 111 -0.71 22.25 13.31
CA TYR A 111 -1.76 22.89 12.53
C TYR A 111 -2.45 24.00 13.32
N ALA A 112 -2.37 25.24 12.83
CA ALA A 112 -3.07 26.38 13.40
C ALA A 112 -4.49 26.47 12.82
N GLU A 113 -5.50 26.56 13.68
CA GLU A 113 -6.90 26.73 13.28
C GLU A 113 -7.32 28.21 13.32
N PRO A 114 -8.16 28.66 12.35
CA PRO A 114 -8.63 27.95 11.17
C PRO A 114 -7.58 27.92 10.04
N GLY A 115 -7.61 26.88 9.19
CA GLY A 115 -6.69 26.72 8.06
C GLY A 115 -7.30 25.98 6.86
N PRO A 116 -6.52 25.72 5.80
CA PRO A 116 -6.99 25.03 4.60
C PRO A 116 -7.21 23.53 4.83
N LEU A 117 -8.20 22.96 4.13
CA LEU A 117 -8.52 21.53 4.16
C LEU A 117 -8.24 20.88 2.80
N LEU A 118 -7.53 19.74 2.80
CA LEU A 118 -7.45 18.83 1.66
C LEU A 118 -8.50 17.73 1.80
N VAL A 119 -9.39 17.62 0.81
CA VAL A 119 -10.29 16.48 0.69
C VAL A 119 -9.68 15.47 -0.28
N TYR A 120 -9.30 14.30 0.23
CA TYR A 120 -8.66 13.25 -0.55
C TYR A 120 -9.62 12.10 -0.84
N PHE A 121 -9.66 11.67 -2.10
CA PHE A 121 -10.40 10.49 -2.54
C PHE A 121 -9.39 9.43 -3.00
N HIS A 122 -9.47 8.22 -2.44
CA HIS A 122 -8.53 7.15 -2.78
C HIS A 122 -8.75 6.61 -4.19
N GLY A 123 -7.68 6.06 -4.79
CA GLY A 123 -7.76 5.33 -6.06
C GLY A 123 -8.37 3.94 -5.92
N GLY A 124 -8.18 3.08 -6.92
CA GLY A 124 -8.76 1.72 -6.93
C GLY A 124 -9.89 1.54 -7.94
N GLY A 125 -9.97 2.43 -8.93
CA GLY A 125 -10.89 2.30 -10.07
C GLY A 125 -12.36 2.30 -9.68
N TRP A 126 -12.73 2.96 -8.58
CA TRP A 126 -14.09 2.97 -8.02
C TRP A 126 -14.62 1.61 -7.55
N VAL A 127 -13.72 0.61 -7.44
CA VAL A 127 -14.08 -0.76 -7.06
C VAL A 127 -13.37 -1.18 -5.78
N LEU A 128 -12.10 -0.80 -5.63
CA LEU A 128 -11.22 -1.27 -4.55
C LEU A 128 -10.77 -0.12 -3.64
N GLY A 129 -10.29 -0.48 -2.45
CA GLY A 129 -9.80 0.45 -1.44
C GLY A 129 -10.89 0.92 -0.48
N SER A 130 -10.47 1.40 0.68
CA SER A 130 -11.34 2.01 1.68
C SER A 130 -10.54 2.90 2.63
N VAL A 131 -11.24 3.62 3.50
CA VAL A 131 -10.66 4.45 4.57
C VAL A 131 -10.55 3.70 5.91
N ARG A 132 -10.63 2.35 5.87
CA ARG A 132 -10.57 1.51 7.08
C ARG A 132 -9.43 1.89 8.02
#